data_AF-A0A534RXU2-F1
#
_entry.id   AF-A0A534RXU2-F1
#
_cell.length_a   1.000
_cell.length_b   1.000
_cell.length_c   1.000
_cell.angle_alpha   90.00
_cell.angle_beta   90.00
_cell.angle_gamma   90.00
#
_symmetry.space_group_name_H-M   'P 1'
#
loop_
_entity.id
_entity.type
_entity.pdbx_description
1 polymer ?
#
loop_
_entity_poly.entity_id
_entity_poly.type
_entity_poly.pdbx_seq_one_letter_code
_entity_poly.pdbx_strand_id
1 'polypeptide(L)'
;MKRVGFILLLVCVLGGTAVRAQQPPSRPWHELSPEEQQRAWENYQRYQQLPEHKQRSLGERYQRFQALPPQEQQRLRQNYETYRGFDPGQKQEFGQKYRRWKSQR
;
A
#
# COMPACT_ATOMS: atom_id res chain seq x y z
N MET A 1 4.67 -20.51 7.83
CA MET A 1 3.93 -20.25 6.56
C MET A 1 4.07 -18.79 6.16
N LYS A 2 4.42 -18.53 4.90
CA LYS A 2 4.89 -17.24 4.35
C LYS A 2 3.80 -16.15 4.40
N ARG A 3 3.68 -15.41 5.49
CA ARG A 3 2.69 -14.31 5.64
C ARG A 3 3.35 -12.96 5.47
N VAL A 4 3.49 -12.58 4.19
CA VAL A 4 3.31 -11.23 3.63
C VAL A 4 3.34 -10.13 4.71
N GLY A 5 4.54 -9.79 5.18
CA GLY A 5 4.70 -8.59 5.99
C GLY A 5 4.30 -7.39 5.12
N PHE A 6 3.47 -6.50 5.65
CA PHE A 6 3.09 -5.17 5.15
C PHE A 6 1.74 -4.94 4.44
N ILE A 7 0.87 -5.93 4.22
CA ILE A 7 -0.42 -5.63 3.57
C ILE A 7 -1.60 -6.02 4.46
N LEU A 8 -2.50 -5.05 4.62
CA LEU A 8 -3.83 -5.10 5.22
C LEU A 8 -3.89 -4.79 6.72
N LEU A 9 -3.80 -3.49 7.01
CA LEU A 9 -4.58 -2.92 8.10
C LEU A 9 -6.07 -3.14 7.75
N LEU A 10 -6.64 -4.18 8.36
CA LEU A 10 -8.07 -4.51 8.40
C LEU A 10 -8.78 -4.73 7.04
N VAL A 11 -8.71 -5.98 6.56
CA VAL A 11 -9.82 -6.55 5.76
C VAL A 11 -10.93 -6.98 6.73
N CYS A 12 -12.05 -6.25 6.69
CA CYS A 12 -13.41 -6.69 7.01
C CYS A 12 -14.28 -6.01 5.94
N VAL A 13 -14.61 -6.71 4.84
CA VAL A 13 -15.85 -7.46 4.56
C VAL A 13 -17.10 -6.61 4.77
N LEU A 14 -17.80 -6.26 3.68
CA LEU A 14 -19.18 -6.67 3.35
C LEU A 14 -19.51 -6.20 1.92
N GLY A 15 -20.30 -7.00 1.19
CA GLY A 15 -20.46 -6.93 -0.26
C GLY A 15 -21.37 -5.83 -0.79
N GLY A 16 -21.55 -5.83 -2.11
CA GLY A 16 -22.65 -5.12 -2.77
C GLY A 16 -22.24 -4.29 -3.99
N THR A 17 -22.53 -4.83 -5.17
CA THR A 17 -22.59 -4.18 -6.50
C THR A 17 -21.29 -3.57 -7.04
N ALA A 18 -20.85 -4.11 -8.17
CA ALA A 18 -19.78 -3.56 -8.99
C ALA A 18 -20.23 -2.21 -9.60
N VAL A 19 -20.18 -1.15 -8.80
CA VAL A 19 -20.04 0.20 -9.36
C VAL A 19 -18.71 0.18 -10.08
N ARG A 20 -18.77 0.26 -11.42
CA ARG A 20 -17.63 0.35 -12.32
C ARG A 20 -16.89 1.66 -12.01
N ALA A 21 -16.12 1.63 -10.94
CA ALA A 21 -15.48 2.81 -10.43
C ALA A 21 -14.19 3.03 -11.23
N GLN A 22 -14.14 4.23 -11.76
CA GLN A 22 -13.07 4.71 -12.61
C GLN A 22 -11.86 4.88 -11.68
N GLN A 23 -10.85 4.03 -11.85
CA GLN A 23 -9.54 4.29 -11.26
C GLN A 23 -9.12 5.68 -11.74
N PRO A 24 -8.84 6.66 -10.86
CA PRO A 24 -8.23 7.89 -11.35
C PRO A 24 -6.93 7.48 -12.05
N PRO A 25 -6.71 7.92 -13.30
CA PRO A 25 -5.48 7.59 -14.02
C PRO A 25 -4.29 8.03 -13.16
N SER A 26 -3.22 7.24 -13.17
CA SER A 26 -1.97 7.66 -12.56
C SER A 26 -1.56 8.98 -13.22
N ARG A 27 -1.23 10.00 -12.41
CA ARG A 27 -0.78 11.29 -12.94
C ARG A 27 0.45 11.05 -13.81
N PRO A 28 0.45 11.49 -15.07
CA PRO A 28 1.60 11.29 -15.94
C PRO A 28 2.83 12.01 -15.38
N TRP A 29 4.02 11.47 -15.66
CA TRP A 29 5.29 11.96 -15.09
C TRP A 29 5.50 13.47 -15.25
N HIS A 30 5.13 14.03 -16.41
CA HIS A 30 5.30 15.44 -16.73
C HIS A 30 4.40 16.38 -15.90
N GLU A 31 3.37 15.86 -15.23
CA GLU A 31 2.51 16.63 -14.31
C GLU A 31 3.03 16.64 -12.86
N LEU A 32 4.05 15.84 -12.54
CA LEU A 32 4.62 15.78 -11.20
C LEU A 32 5.53 16.99 -10.95
N SER A 33 5.47 17.58 -9.75
CA SER A 33 6.43 18.61 -9.33
C SER A 33 7.86 18.06 -9.32
N PRO A 34 8.90 18.89 -9.41
CA PRO A 34 10.29 18.43 -9.29
C PRO A 34 10.54 17.58 -8.03
N GLU A 35 9.93 17.94 -6.90
CA GLU A 35 10.04 17.19 -5.65
C GLU A 35 9.30 15.85 -5.72
N GLU A 36 8.15 15.79 -6.39
CA GLU A 36 7.43 14.53 -6.64
C GLU A 36 8.24 13.59 -7.53
N GLN A 37 8.83 14.12 -8.61
CA GLN A 37 9.70 13.38 -9.51
C GLN A 37 10.94 12.84 -8.77
N GLN A 38 11.59 13.68 -7.95
CA GLN A 38 12.73 13.27 -7.14
C GLN A 38 12.36 12.14 -6.17
N ARG A 39 11.25 12.25 -5.45
CA ARG A 39 10.77 11.17 -4.56
C ARG A 39 10.49 9.89 -5.33
N ALA A 40 9.89 9.98 -6.52
CA ALA A 40 9.61 8.82 -7.35
C ALA A 40 10.91 8.14 -7.83
N TRP A 41 11.93 8.92 -8.20
CA TRP A 41 13.25 8.42 -8.54
C TRP A 41 13.93 7.70 -7.37
N GLU A 42 13.92 8.29 -6.18
CA GLU A 42 14.48 7.67 -4.98
C GLU A 42 13.76 6.36 -4.60
N ASN A 43 12.44 6.31 -4.79
CA ASN A 43 11.66 5.09 -4.59
C ASN A 43 12.05 4.02 -5.62
N TYR A 44 12.25 4.42 -6.88
CA TYR A 44 12.70 3.52 -7.94
C TYR A 44 14.09 2.96 -7.66
N GLN A 45 15.05 3.80 -7.25
CA GLN A 45 16.40 3.34 -6.88
C GLN A 45 16.36 2.34 -5.74
N ARG A 46 15.56 2.62 -4.69
CA ARG A 46 15.35 1.68 -3.58
C ARG A 46 14.73 0.36 -4.04
N TYR A 47 13.78 0.41 -4.97
CA TYR A 47 13.17 -0.78 -5.56
C TYR A 47 14.17 -1.63 -6.34
N GLN A 48 15.03 -1.00 -7.15
CA GLN A 48 16.07 -1.69 -7.92
C GLN A 48 17.09 -2.41 -7.02
N GLN A 49 17.36 -1.86 -5.84
CA GLN A 49 18.24 -2.46 -4.84
C GLN A 49 17.61 -3.65 -4.10
N LEU A 50 16.30 -3.89 -4.26
CA LEU A 50 15.65 -5.03 -3.61
C LEU A 50 16.08 -6.34 -4.27
N PRO A 51 16.30 -7.42 -3.49
CA PRO A 51 16.48 -8.76 -4.04
C PRO A 51 15.29 -9.16 -4.93
N GLU A 52 15.53 -9.95 -5.98
CA GLU A 52 14.48 -10.33 -6.95
C GLU A 52 13.23 -10.92 -6.30
N HIS A 53 13.38 -11.74 -5.26
CA HIS A 53 12.24 -12.35 -4.57
C HIS A 53 11.35 -11.29 -3.88
N LYS A 54 11.94 -10.17 -3.43
CA LYS A 54 11.20 -9.03 -2.89
C LYS A 54 10.52 -8.25 -4.02
N GLN A 55 11.22 -8.00 -5.12
CA GLN A 55 10.63 -7.36 -6.30
C GLN A 55 9.42 -8.14 -6.82
N ARG A 56 9.55 -9.46 -6.99
CA ARG A 56 8.44 -10.38 -7.34
C ARG A 56 7.28 -10.28 -6.35
N SER A 57 7.57 -10.35 -5.04
CA SER A 57 6.51 -10.22 -4.04
C SER A 57 5.81 -8.87 -4.09
N LEU A 58 6.52 -7.77 -4.38
CA LEU A 58 5.90 -6.46 -4.58
C LEU A 58 5.03 -6.42 -5.82
N GLY A 59 5.48 -6.99 -6.94
CA GLY A 59 4.68 -7.12 -8.16
C GLY A 59 3.37 -7.87 -7.93
N GLU A 60 3.41 -9.04 -7.28
CA GLU A 60 2.20 -9.81 -6.95
C GLU A 60 1.23 -9.03 -6.05
N ARG A 61 1.77 -8.30 -5.08
CA ARG A 61 0.96 -7.47 -4.18
C ARG A 61 0.29 -6.33 -4.93
N TYR A 62 1.01 -5.70 -5.86
CA TYR A 62 0.48 -4.65 -6.71
C TYR A 62 -0.62 -5.18 -7.63
N GLN A 63 -0.42 -6.34 -8.26
CA GLN A 63 -1.46 -7.01 -9.05
C GLN A 63 -2.72 -7.30 -8.24
N ARG A 64 -2.57 -7.82 -7.01
CA ARG A 64 -3.71 -8.04 -6.11
C ARG A 64 -4.42 -6.73 -5.77
N PHE A 65 -3.68 -5.65 -5.52
CA PHE A 65 -4.27 -4.34 -5.25
C PHE A 65 -5.06 -3.81 -6.46
N GLN A 66 -4.50 -3.90 -7.68
CA GLN A 66 -5.16 -3.49 -8.91
C GLN A 66 -6.44 -4.28 -9.18
N ALA A 67 -6.49 -5.55 -8.78
CA ALA A 67 -7.66 -6.40 -8.89
C ALA A 67 -8.77 -6.10 -7.86
N LEU A 68 -8.51 -5.27 -6.82
CA LEU A 68 -9.53 -4.90 -5.85
C LEU A 68 -10.59 -3.98 -6.47
N PRO A 69 -11.84 -4.02 -5.97
CA PRO A 69 -12.83 -2.99 -6.29
C PRO A 69 -12.28 -1.59 -5.99
N PRO A 70 -12.60 -0.57 -6.79
CA PRO A 70 -11.99 0.75 -6.61
C PRO A 70 -12.30 1.41 -5.26
N GLN A 71 -13.44 1.09 -4.64
CA GLN A 71 -13.80 1.50 -3.28
C GLN A 71 -12.83 0.91 -2.25
N GLU A 72 -12.51 -0.38 -2.37
CA GLU A 72 -11.52 -1.04 -1.52
C GLU A 72 -10.12 -0.47 -1.77
N GLN A 73 -9.77 -0.19 -3.03
CA GLN A 73 -8.51 0.49 -3.33
C GLN A 73 -8.43 1.87 -2.69
N GLN A 74 -9.52 2.63 -2.73
CA GLN A 74 -9.60 3.95 -2.12
C GLN A 74 -9.48 3.88 -0.61
N ARG A 75 -10.18 2.94 0.04
CA ARG A 75 -10.07 2.67 1.47
C ARG A 75 -8.62 2.36 1.87
N LEU A 76 -7.93 1.52 1.10
CA LEU A 76 -6.52 1.21 1.35
C LEU A 76 -5.60 2.42 1.16
N ARG A 77 -5.84 3.25 0.13
CA ARG A 77 -5.10 4.51 -0.06
C ARG A 77 -5.30 5.47 1.12
N GLN A 78 -6.53 5.65 1.58
CA GLN A 78 -6.84 6.50 2.74
C GLN A 78 -6.15 5.99 4.01
N ASN A 79 -6.25 4.70 4.30
CA ASN A 79 -5.57 4.10 5.45
C ASN A 79 -4.04 4.30 5.39
N TYR A 80 -3.46 4.21 4.19
CA TYR A 80 -2.03 4.44 3.98
C TYR A 80 -1.64 5.90 4.20
N GLU A 81 -2.41 6.87 3.69
CA GLU A 81 -2.15 8.29 3.93
C GLU A 81 -2.30 8.66 5.42
N THR A 82 -3.30 8.10 6.11
CA THR A 82 -3.45 8.24 7.56
C THR A 82 -2.20 7.73 8.29
N TYR A 83 -1.74 6.52 7.96
CA TYR A 83 -0.52 5.96 8.55
C TYR A 83 0.74 6.79 8.22
N ARG A 84 0.85 7.34 7.01
CA ARG A 84 1.97 8.21 6.62
C ARG A 84 2.03 9.45 7.50
N GLY A 85 0.87 10.04 7.81
CA GLY A 85 0.70 11.21 8.66
C GLY A 85 0.93 10.98 10.16
N PHE A 86 1.04 9.72 10.61
CA PHE A 86 1.31 9.44 12.02
C PHE A 86 2.67 9.97 12.48
N ASP A 87 2.70 10.50 13.70
CA ASP A 87 3.94 10.84 14.40
C ASP A 87 4.73 9.55 14.78
N PRO A 88 6.00 9.67 15.20
CA PRO A 88 6.82 8.52 15.55
C PRO A 88 6.22 7.60 16.64
N GLY A 89 5.57 8.18 17.66
CA GLY A 89 4.92 7.45 18.74
C GLY A 89 3.71 6.67 18.26
N GLN A 90 2.85 7.31 17.45
CA GLN A 90 1.70 6.67 16.81
C GLN A 90 2.13 5.51 15.89
N LYS A 91 3.19 5.69 15.09
CA LYS A 91 3.73 4.62 14.24
C LYS A 91 4.25 3.45 15.05
N GLN A 92 4.91 3.73 16.18
CA GLN A 92 5.39 2.71 17.10
C GLN A 92 4.23 1.91 17.71
N GLU A 93 3.22 2.59 18.26
CA GLU A 93 2.06 1.95 18.87
C GLU A 93 1.30 1.09 17.83
N PHE A 94 1.08 1.64 16.64
CA PHE A 94 0.47 0.92 15.53
C PHE A 94 1.24 -0.37 15.21
N GLY A 95 2.57 -0.28 15.11
CA GLY A 95 3.44 -1.43 14.86
C GLY A 95 3.38 -2.48 15.96
N GLN A 96 3.27 -2.08 17.23
CA GLN A 96 3.11 -3.00 18.36
C GLN A 96 1.77 -3.74 18.31
N LYS A 97 0.66 -3.00 18.11
CA LYS A 97 -0.68 -3.59 17.99
C LYS A 97 -0.74 -4.59 16.84
N TYR A 98 -0.17 -4.24 15.69
CA TYR A 98 -0.10 -5.14 14.52
C TYR A 98 0.70 -6.42 14.81
N ARG A 99 1.88 -6.30 15.46
CA ARG A 99 2.69 -7.48 15.83
C ARG A 99 1.92 -8.41 16.77
N ARG A 100 1.24 -7.87 17.78
CA ARG A 100 0.42 -8.64 18.73
C ARG A 100 -0.70 -9.39 18.03
N TRP A 101 -1.46 -8.71 17.16
CA TRP A 101 -2.50 -9.35 16.37
C TRP A 101 -1.96 -10.48 15.48
N LYS A 102 -0.78 -10.27 14.88
CA LYS A 102 -0.14 -11.27 14.01
C LYS A 102 0.37 -12.50 14.76
N SER A 103 0.79 -12.37 16.03
CA SER A 103 1.26 -13.51 16.83
C SER A 103 0.12 -14.38 17.34
N GLN A 104 -1.10 -13.87 17.38
CA GLN A 104 -2.30 -14.57 17.86
C GLN A 104 -3.04 -15.36 16.75
N ARG A 105 -2.50 -15.41 15.52
CA ARG A 105 -3.16 -15.94 14.32
C ARG A 105 -2.23 -16.85 13.52
#